data_AF-A0A0Q6VLV4-F1
#
_entry.id   AF-A0A0Q6VLV4-F1
#
_cell.length_a   1.000
_cell.length_b   1.000
_cell.length_c   1.000
_cell.angle_alpha   90.00
_cell.angle_beta   90.00
_cell.angle_gamma   90.00
#
_symmetry.space_group_name_H-M   'P 1'
#
loop_
_entity.id
_entity.type
_entity.pdbx_description
1 polymer ?
#
loop_
_entity_poly.entity_id
_entity_poly.type
_entity_poly.pdbx_seq_one_letter_code
_entity_poly.pdbx_strand_id
1 'polypeptide(L)'
;MPLPTEGLEGWWRCLALNGDGTPAWLAVMPATAEHGDGVLVELPEPQASEALDPHVMCVARYAGGQVAELAVSADVAPKAPPLWFADLPDPTATPPTATVIAFTGYDVPPGALVDRARLRELGAASEEQLGALRWYPNTGEIDQIYVAPTWRRRNIATAMLVAAGTLSVARHGSRLWADGQRTAMGERLRNADTWAHRAADLTHIHPPMTPFDER
;
A
#
# COMPACT_ATOMS: atom_id res chain seq x y z
N MET A 1 -3.00 7.57 19.45
CA MET A 1 -4.40 8.01 19.57
C MET A 1 -5.19 7.18 18.58
N PRO A 2 -6.28 6.49 18.96
CA PRO A 2 -7.11 5.82 17.95
C PRO A 2 -7.60 6.86 16.94
N LEU A 3 -7.55 6.52 15.65
CA LEU A 3 -8.11 7.36 14.60
C LEU A 3 -9.57 7.69 14.97
N PRO A 4 -10.02 8.95 14.86
CA PRO A 4 -11.40 9.30 15.10
C PRO A 4 -12.27 8.68 14.01
N THR A 5 -12.73 7.45 14.24
CA THR A 5 -13.75 6.79 13.44
C THR A 5 -15.11 7.33 13.87
N GLU A 6 -15.46 8.55 13.44
CA GLU A 6 -16.87 8.93 13.36
C GLU A 6 -17.54 8.09 12.25
N GLY A 7 -17.79 6.82 12.56
CA GLY A 7 -18.88 6.03 11.97
C GLY A 7 -18.83 5.62 10.49
N LEU A 8 -17.77 5.91 9.73
CA LEU A 8 -17.71 5.52 8.31
C LEU A 8 -16.52 4.59 8.02
N GLU A 9 -16.84 3.38 7.55
CA GLU A 9 -15.85 2.45 7.00
C GLU A 9 -15.44 2.90 5.59
N GLY A 10 -14.14 2.82 5.30
CA GLY A 10 -13.58 3.05 3.97
C GLY A 10 -12.74 4.33 3.87
N TRP A 11 -12.36 4.71 2.64
CA TRP A 11 -11.40 5.78 2.38
C TRP A 11 -11.82 6.66 1.22
N TRP A 12 -11.46 7.93 1.28
CA TRP A 12 -11.51 8.84 0.14
C TRP A 12 -10.11 9.22 -0.32
N ARG A 13 -10.04 9.89 -1.46
CA ARG A 13 -8.80 10.26 -2.14
C ARG A 13 -8.81 11.74 -2.46
N CYS A 14 -7.70 12.41 -2.21
CA CYS A 14 -7.46 13.76 -2.71
C CYS A 14 -6.32 13.71 -3.74
N LEU A 15 -6.61 14.12 -4.97
CA LEU A 15 -5.63 14.29 -6.03
C LEU A 15 -5.29 15.78 -6.15
N ALA A 16 -4.06 16.12 -5.81
CA ALA A 16 -3.51 17.45 -6.00
C ALA A 16 -2.99 17.61 -7.42
N LEU A 17 -3.36 18.70 -8.06
CA LEU A 17 -2.96 19.05 -9.41
C LEU A 17 -2.01 20.26 -9.40
N ASN A 18 -0.93 20.15 -10.17
CA ASN A 18 -0.04 21.25 -10.49
C ASN A 18 -0.79 22.35 -11.27
N GLY A 19 -0.19 23.53 -11.41
CA GLY A 19 -0.76 24.64 -12.18
C GLY A 19 -1.01 24.34 -13.67
N ASP A 20 -0.36 23.30 -14.21
CA ASP A 20 -0.56 22.80 -15.57
C ASP A 20 -1.60 21.65 -15.67
N GLY A 21 -2.25 21.30 -14.55
CA GLY A 21 -3.24 20.24 -14.46
C GLY A 21 -2.65 18.82 -14.34
N THR A 22 -1.33 18.67 -14.26
CA THR A 22 -0.71 17.36 -14.03
C THR A 22 -0.78 16.95 -12.56
N PRO A 23 -0.87 15.64 -12.23
CA PRO A 23 -0.80 15.17 -10.85
C PRO A 23 0.48 15.60 -10.13
N ALA A 24 0.34 16.27 -8.98
CA ALA A 24 1.43 16.56 -8.05
C ALA A 24 1.58 15.43 -7.03
N TRP A 25 0.47 15.07 -6.38
CA TRP A 25 0.40 13.97 -5.41
C TRP A 25 -1.03 13.47 -5.25
N LEU A 26 -1.18 12.25 -4.77
CA LEU A 26 -2.45 11.64 -4.40
C LEU A 26 -2.40 11.16 -2.95
N ALA A 27 -3.30 11.64 -2.12
CA ALA A 27 -3.45 11.23 -0.73
C ALA A 27 -4.63 10.26 -0.57
N VAL A 28 -4.46 9.23 0.24
CA VAL A 28 -5.52 8.33 0.70
C VAL A 28 -5.80 8.63 2.17
N MET A 29 -7.07 8.88 2.50
CA MET A 29 -7.50 9.32 3.82
C MET A 29 -8.69 8.50 4.31
N PRO A 30 -8.90 8.37 5.64
CA PRO A 30 -10.09 7.74 6.20
C PRO A 30 -11.37 8.43 5.71
N ALA A 31 -12.43 7.67 5.44
CA ALA A 31 -13.73 8.23 5.08
C ALA A 31 -14.25 9.16 6.19
N THR A 32 -14.92 10.23 5.77
CA THR A 32 -15.55 11.23 6.63
C THR A 32 -17.01 11.40 6.23
N ALA A 33 -17.80 12.10 7.04
CA ALA A 33 -19.20 12.40 6.72
C ALA A 33 -19.34 13.17 5.39
N GLU A 34 -18.34 13.97 5.03
CA GLU A 34 -18.29 14.74 3.78
C GLU A 34 -17.76 13.88 2.61
N HIS A 35 -16.78 13.04 2.87
CA HIS A 35 -16.10 12.23 1.85
C HIS A 35 -16.18 10.73 2.19
N GLY A 36 -17.17 10.06 1.61
CA GLY A 36 -17.38 8.61 1.79
C GLY A 36 -16.34 7.72 1.09
N ASP A 37 -16.47 6.41 1.28
CA ASP A 37 -15.57 5.41 0.66
C ASP A 37 -15.58 5.51 -0.88
N GLY A 38 -14.38 5.48 -1.47
CA GLY A 38 -14.15 5.54 -2.90
C GLY A 38 -14.22 6.94 -3.52
N VAL A 39 -14.62 7.97 -2.78
CA VAL A 39 -14.67 9.35 -3.29
C VAL A 39 -13.28 9.79 -3.74
N LEU A 40 -13.22 10.49 -4.87
CA LEU A 40 -12.03 11.17 -5.38
C LEU A 40 -12.35 12.66 -5.50
N VAL A 41 -11.52 13.49 -4.89
CA VAL A 41 -11.58 14.94 -4.95
C VAL A 41 -10.33 15.43 -5.64
N GLU A 42 -10.49 16.17 -6.73
CA GLU A 42 -9.39 16.76 -7.49
C GLU A 42 -9.32 18.26 -7.18
N LEU A 43 -8.16 18.73 -6.74
CA LEU A 43 -7.97 20.12 -6.32
C LEU A 43 -6.64 20.66 -6.83
N PRO A 44 -6.53 21.98 -7.09
CA PRO A 44 -5.23 22.63 -7.21
C PRO A 44 -4.38 22.36 -5.95
N GLU A 45 -3.08 22.12 -6.13
CA GLU A 45 -2.18 21.72 -5.04
C GLU A 45 -2.25 22.58 -3.77
N PRO A 46 -2.35 23.92 -3.82
CA PRO A 46 -2.50 24.72 -2.61
C PRO A 46 -3.77 24.38 -1.82
N GLN A 47 -4.90 24.20 -2.50
CA GLN A 47 -6.18 23.84 -1.87
C GLN A 47 -6.17 22.40 -1.37
N ALA A 48 -5.57 21.49 -2.14
CA ALA A 48 -5.39 20.10 -1.73
C ALA A 48 -4.57 20.00 -0.42
N SER A 49 -3.54 20.84 -0.28
CA SER A 49 -2.69 20.88 0.91
C SER A 49 -3.45 21.34 2.15
N GLU A 50 -4.38 22.28 2.01
CA GLU A 50 -5.27 22.73 3.09
C GLU A 50 -6.30 21.67 3.46
N ALA A 51 -6.74 20.86 2.49
CA ALA A 51 -7.68 19.76 2.68
C ALA A 51 -7.03 18.47 3.23
N LEU A 52 -5.70 18.44 3.40
CA LEU A 52 -5.00 17.25 3.85
C LEU A 52 -5.32 16.96 5.32
N ASP A 53 -5.96 15.82 5.56
CA ASP A 53 -6.32 15.37 6.91
C ASP A 53 -5.05 14.96 7.71
N PRO A 54 -4.94 15.33 9.00
CA PRO A 54 -3.85 14.87 9.87
C PRO A 54 -3.67 13.35 9.93
N HIS A 55 -4.75 12.60 9.69
CA HIS A 55 -4.81 11.15 9.67
C HIS A 55 -4.67 10.56 8.26
N VAL A 56 -4.05 11.30 7.33
CA VAL A 56 -3.66 10.76 6.02
C VAL A 56 -2.96 9.42 6.18
N MET A 57 -3.38 8.44 5.39
CA MET A 57 -2.86 7.09 5.47
C MET A 57 -1.61 6.93 4.63
N CYS A 58 -1.66 7.48 3.41
CA CYS A 58 -0.56 7.48 2.46
C CYS A 58 -0.61 8.72 1.59
N VAL A 59 0.56 9.20 1.17
CA VAL A 59 0.69 10.14 0.06
C VAL A 59 1.57 9.51 -1.01
N ALA A 60 1.04 9.37 -2.23
CA ALA A 60 1.81 9.07 -3.43
C ALA A 60 2.25 10.39 -4.07
N ARG A 61 3.55 10.65 -4.22
CA ARG A 61 4.05 11.84 -4.93
C ARG A 61 4.50 11.50 -6.33
N TYR A 62 4.15 12.36 -7.28
CA TYR A 62 4.51 12.19 -8.67
C TYR A 62 5.80 12.95 -9.00
N ALA A 63 6.65 12.35 -9.82
CA ALA A 63 7.79 12.99 -10.46
C ALA A 63 7.86 12.51 -11.91
N GLY A 64 7.91 13.44 -12.88
CA GLY A 64 7.92 13.10 -14.30
C GLY A 64 6.68 12.29 -14.75
N GLY A 65 5.52 12.53 -14.14
CA GLY A 65 4.27 11.82 -14.45
C GLY A 65 4.18 10.40 -13.92
N GLN A 66 5.12 9.96 -13.08
CA GLN A 66 5.11 8.65 -12.42
C GLN A 66 5.13 8.82 -10.91
N VAL A 67 4.53 7.87 -10.18
CA VAL A 67 4.68 7.84 -8.72
C VAL A 67 6.14 7.53 -8.38
N ALA A 68 6.77 8.38 -7.59
CA ALA A 68 8.17 8.27 -7.18
C ALA A 68 8.34 8.10 -5.65
N GLU A 69 7.29 8.37 -4.88
CA GLU A 69 7.28 8.22 -3.43
C GLU A 69 5.92 7.71 -2.95
N LEU A 70 5.92 6.87 -1.93
CA LEU A 70 4.79 6.36 -1.17
C LEU A 70 5.05 6.61 0.33
N ALA A 71 4.63 7.77 0.82
CA ALA A 71 4.77 8.15 2.22
C ALA A 71 3.62 7.57 3.05
N VAL A 72 3.86 6.41 3.69
CA VAL A 72 2.91 5.78 4.62
C VAL A 72 2.98 6.47 5.98
N SER A 73 1.84 6.86 6.53
CA SER A 73 1.76 7.52 7.83
C SER A 73 2.05 6.55 9.00
N ALA A 74 2.77 7.07 9.99
CA ALA A 74 3.02 6.36 11.24
C ALA A 74 1.73 6.10 12.05
N ASP A 75 0.65 6.86 11.82
CA ASP A 75 -0.64 6.61 12.47
C ASP A 75 -1.22 5.25 12.07
N VAL A 76 -1.00 4.84 10.82
CA VAL A 76 -1.52 3.58 10.27
C VAL A 76 -0.56 2.41 10.53
N ALA A 77 0.74 2.66 10.50
CA ALA A 77 1.76 1.63 10.71
C ALA A 77 2.80 2.03 11.77
N PRO A 78 2.41 2.23 13.05
CA PRO A 78 3.25 2.87 14.06
C PRO A 78 4.50 2.09 14.45
N LYS A 79 4.54 0.79 14.16
CA LYS A 79 5.71 -0.07 14.44
C LYS A 79 6.51 -0.42 13.20
N ALA A 80 6.13 0.10 12.02
CA ALA A 80 6.90 -0.13 10.80
C ALA A 80 8.25 0.58 10.90
N PRO A 81 9.36 -0.07 10.50
CA PRO A 81 10.61 0.65 10.32
C PRO A 81 10.46 1.65 9.16
N PRO A 82 11.41 2.57 8.95
CA PRO A 82 11.41 3.43 7.77
C PRO A 82 11.55 2.57 6.51
N LEU A 83 10.44 2.40 5.78
CA LEU A 83 10.35 1.54 4.60
C LEU A 83 10.58 2.36 3.33
N TRP A 84 11.29 1.79 2.37
CA TRP A 84 11.22 2.17 0.96
C TRP A 84 10.77 0.97 0.14
N PHE A 85 10.35 1.21 -1.10
CA PHE A 85 9.62 0.23 -1.89
C PHE A 85 10.27 0.05 -3.25
N ALA A 86 10.40 -1.20 -3.69
CA ALA A 86 10.68 -1.51 -5.08
C ALA A 86 9.39 -1.85 -5.82
N ASP A 87 9.18 -1.21 -6.97
CA ASP A 87 8.04 -1.42 -7.86
C ASP A 87 8.43 -2.32 -9.03
N LEU A 88 7.79 -3.49 -9.10
CA LEU A 88 8.11 -4.55 -10.05
C LEU A 88 6.84 -5.01 -10.78
N PRO A 89 6.34 -4.22 -11.75
CA PRO A 89 5.28 -4.68 -12.63
C PRO A 89 5.77 -5.83 -13.52
N ASP A 90 4.85 -6.77 -13.80
CA ASP A 90 5.02 -7.83 -14.78
C ASP A 90 3.80 -7.85 -15.72
N PRO A 91 3.82 -7.03 -16.78
CA PRO A 91 2.73 -6.98 -17.76
C PRO A 91 2.66 -8.23 -18.64
N THR A 92 3.68 -9.10 -18.60
CA THR A 92 3.78 -10.31 -19.42
C THR A 92 3.29 -11.57 -18.69
N ALA A 93 3.12 -11.49 -17.36
CA ALA A 93 2.44 -12.53 -16.59
C ALA A 93 1.01 -12.76 -17.10
N THR A 94 0.48 -13.97 -16.89
CA THR A 94 -0.89 -14.34 -17.27
C THR A 94 -1.66 -14.82 -16.04
N PRO A 95 -2.53 -13.99 -15.44
CA PRO A 95 -2.80 -12.58 -15.79
C PRO A 95 -1.63 -11.63 -15.44
N PRO A 96 -1.60 -10.39 -15.98
CA PRO A 96 -0.62 -9.38 -15.60
C PRO A 96 -0.60 -9.16 -14.10
N THR A 97 0.59 -8.89 -13.54
CA THR A 97 0.74 -8.64 -12.09
C THR A 97 1.51 -7.37 -11.82
N ALA A 98 1.28 -6.80 -10.64
CA ALA A 98 2.12 -5.76 -10.07
C ALA A 98 2.59 -6.23 -8.69
N THR A 99 3.85 -5.95 -8.37
CA THR A 99 4.47 -6.36 -7.11
C THR A 99 5.18 -5.17 -6.50
N VAL A 100 4.95 -4.94 -5.21
CA VAL A 100 5.75 -4.03 -4.38
C VAL A 100 6.52 -4.84 -3.34
N ILE A 101 7.81 -4.57 -3.23
CA ILE A 101 8.68 -5.20 -2.23
C ILE A 101 9.16 -4.12 -1.26
N ALA A 102 9.06 -4.39 0.03
CA ALA A 102 9.49 -3.47 1.08
C ALA A 102 10.92 -3.78 1.55
N PHE A 103 11.71 -2.73 1.71
CA PHE A 103 13.08 -2.75 2.20
C PHE A 103 13.30 -1.64 3.24
N THR A 104 14.47 -1.66 3.90
CA THR A 104 14.96 -0.57 4.75
C THR A 104 16.48 -0.44 4.60
N GLY A 105 17.07 0.71 4.96
CA GLY A 105 18.51 0.98 4.79
C GLY A 105 18.90 1.45 3.39
N TYR A 106 20.11 1.10 2.94
CA TYR A 106 20.66 1.42 1.61
C TYR A 106 20.86 2.92 1.29
N ASP A 107 20.87 3.77 2.32
CA ASP A 107 20.82 5.24 2.16
C ASP A 107 19.68 5.71 1.24
N VAL A 108 18.62 4.90 1.13
CA VAL A 108 17.41 5.23 0.38
C VAL A 108 16.42 5.91 1.32
N PRO A 109 15.89 7.10 0.97
CA PRO A 109 14.91 7.78 1.80
C PRO A 109 13.67 6.92 2.06
N PRO A 110 13.12 6.92 3.27
CA PRO A 110 11.83 6.30 3.54
C PRO A 110 10.75 6.84 2.61
N GLY A 111 9.88 5.97 2.13
CA GLY A 111 8.83 6.26 1.17
C GLY A 111 9.30 6.22 -0.29
N ALA A 112 10.59 6.23 -0.59
CA ALA A 112 11.05 6.19 -1.98
C ALA A 112 10.50 4.96 -2.72
N LEU A 113 10.04 5.16 -3.95
CA LEU A 113 9.61 4.10 -4.86
C LEU A 113 10.67 3.95 -5.96
N VAL A 114 11.36 2.82 -5.99
CA VAL A 114 12.44 2.56 -6.94
C VAL A 114 12.02 1.51 -7.95
N ASP A 115 12.50 1.64 -9.19
CA ASP A 115 12.26 0.65 -10.23
C ASP A 115 13.26 -0.52 -10.15
N ARG A 116 13.11 -1.47 -11.08
CA ARG A 116 13.99 -2.65 -11.19
C ARG A 116 15.45 -2.27 -11.49
N ALA A 117 15.71 -1.21 -12.25
CA ALA A 117 17.06 -0.81 -12.60
C ALA A 117 17.78 -0.28 -11.35
N ARG A 118 17.13 0.63 -10.62
CA ARG A 118 17.67 1.18 -9.38
C ARG A 118 17.82 0.12 -8.29
N LEU A 119 16.87 -0.81 -8.17
CA LEU A 119 16.98 -1.92 -7.22
C LEU A 119 18.25 -2.76 -7.48
N ARG A 120 18.58 -3.01 -8.76
CA ARG A 120 19.82 -3.73 -9.15
C ARG A 120 21.08 -2.92 -8.82
N GLU A 121 21.07 -1.61 -9.05
CA GLU A 121 22.20 -0.73 -8.70
C GLU A 121 22.47 -0.70 -7.20
N LEU A 122 21.43 -0.74 -6.38
CA LEU A 122 21.55 -0.81 -4.92
C LEU A 122 22.16 -2.14 -4.46
N GLY A 123 22.12 -3.18 -5.29
CA GLY A 123 22.62 -4.51 -4.93
C GLY A 123 21.80 -5.22 -3.86
N ALA A 124 20.55 -4.77 -3.64
CA ALA A 124 19.68 -5.36 -2.62
C ALA A 124 19.31 -6.81 -2.96
N ALA A 125 19.57 -7.71 -2.02
CA ALA A 125 19.36 -9.14 -2.18
C ALA A 125 17.93 -9.56 -1.80
N SER A 126 17.52 -10.76 -2.21
CA SER A 126 16.15 -11.24 -1.93
C SER A 126 15.92 -11.55 -0.45
N GLU A 127 16.99 -11.91 0.26
CA GLU A 127 16.98 -12.29 1.68
C GLU A 127 16.80 -11.07 2.60
N GLU A 128 17.04 -9.87 2.06
CA GLU A 128 16.93 -8.60 2.78
C GLU A 128 15.54 -7.96 2.63
N GLN A 129 14.66 -8.61 1.85
CA GLN A 129 13.27 -8.18 1.70
C GLN A 129 12.54 -8.31 3.04
N LEU A 130 11.88 -7.23 3.45
CA LEU A 130 11.05 -7.23 4.65
C LEU A 130 9.68 -7.84 4.38
N GLY A 131 9.17 -7.66 3.15
CA GLY A 131 7.92 -8.22 2.69
C GLY A 131 7.66 -7.95 1.21
N ALA A 132 6.68 -8.63 0.65
CA ALA A 132 6.24 -8.50 -0.74
C ALA A 132 4.71 -8.52 -0.80
N LEU A 133 4.12 -7.70 -1.66
CA LEU A 133 2.69 -7.70 -1.96
C LEU A 133 2.52 -7.72 -3.47
N ARG A 134 1.80 -8.73 -3.97
CA ARG A 134 1.45 -8.92 -5.38
C ARG A 134 -0.05 -8.80 -5.58
N TRP A 135 -0.47 -8.12 -6.64
CA TRP A 135 -1.87 -7.98 -7.01
C TRP A 135 -2.05 -7.99 -8.53
N TYR A 136 -3.30 -8.19 -8.95
CA TYR A 136 -3.71 -8.06 -10.35
C TYR A 136 -4.13 -6.61 -10.62
N PRO A 137 -3.38 -5.82 -11.41
CA PRO A 137 -3.61 -4.38 -11.55
C PRO A 137 -4.98 -4.04 -12.14
N ASN A 138 -5.52 -4.91 -13.00
CA ASN A 138 -6.81 -4.70 -13.65
C ASN A 138 -8.01 -4.86 -12.71
N THR A 139 -7.89 -5.69 -11.67
CA THR A 139 -9.00 -5.99 -10.75
C THR A 139 -8.77 -5.42 -9.35
N GLY A 140 -7.52 -5.18 -8.95
CA GLY A 140 -7.14 -4.84 -7.58
C GLY A 140 -7.09 -6.06 -6.64
N GLU A 141 -7.31 -7.27 -7.15
CA GLU A 141 -7.27 -8.47 -6.31
C GLU A 141 -5.85 -8.73 -5.83
N ILE A 142 -5.69 -8.82 -4.51
CA ILE A 142 -4.44 -9.21 -3.86
C ILE A 142 -4.27 -10.70 -4.07
N ASP A 143 -3.23 -11.06 -4.80
CA ASP A 143 -2.84 -12.44 -5.01
C ASP A 143 -1.99 -12.96 -3.85
N GLN A 144 -1.07 -12.14 -3.34
CA GLN A 144 -0.20 -12.54 -2.25
C GLN A 144 0.26 -11.35 -1.40
N ILE A 145 0.37 -11.58 -0.09
CA ILE A 145 1.11 -10.72 0.82
C ILE A 145 1.99 -11.56 1.74
N TYR A 146 3.27 -11.21 1.82
CA TYR A 146 4.27 -11.90 2.62
C TYR A 146 5.08 -10.91 3.46
N VAL A 147 5.43 -11.31 4.67
CA VAL A 147 6.40 -10.59 5.53
C VAL A 147 7.38 -11.62 6.08
N ALA A 148 8.67 -11.30 5.96
CA ALA A 148 9.77 -12.12 6.45
C ALA A 148 9.57 -12.43 7.96
N PRO A 149 9.78 -13.68 8.41
CA PRO A 149 9.45 -14.10 9.78
C PRO A 149 10.00 -13.20 10.88
N THR A 150 11.28 -12.81 10.76
CA THR A 150 12.00 -11.95 11.71
C THR A 150 11.48 -10.51 11.77
N TRP A 151 10.68 -10.11 10.78
CA TRP A 151 10.11 -8.76 10.64
C TRP A 151 8.61 -8.69 10.97
N ARG A 152 7.98 -9.82 11.30
CA ARG A 152 6.55 -9.86 11.65
C ARG A 152 6.23 -9.04 12.89
N ARG A 153 4.95 -8.68 13.04
CA ARG A 153 4.41 -7.89 14.16
C ARG A 153 4.97 -6.47 14.31
N ARG A 154 5.61 -5.96 13.25
CA ARG A 154 6.12 -4.59 13.13
C ARG A 154 5.28 -3.74 12.16
N ASN A 155 3.98 -4.01 12.02
CA ASN A 155 3.08 -3.30 11.08
C ASN A 155 3.49 -3.25 9.59
N ILE A 156 4.49 -4.02 9.14
CA ILE A 156 4.95 -4.01 7.74
C ILE A 156 3.85 -4.43 6.77
N ALA A 157 3.09 -5.48 7.08
CA ALA A 157 1.97 -5.91 6.23
C ALA A 157 0.94 -4.78 6.04
N THR A 158 0.57 -4.09 7.13
CA THR A 158 -0.33 -2.93 7.11
C THR A 158 0.26 -1.81 6.25
N ALA A 159 1.53 -1.45 6.44
CA ALA A 159 2.19 -0.42 5.63
C ALA A 159 2.20 -0.77 4.14
N MET A 160 2.47 -2.04 3.80
CA MET A 160 2.47 -2.51 2.41
C MET A 160 1.07 -2.48 1.78
N LEU A 161 0.04 -2.87 2.53
CA LEU A 161 -1.36 -2.79 2.06
C LEU A 161 -1.77 -1.35 1.74
N VAL A 162 -1.39 -0.39 2.58
CA VAL A 162 -1.61 1.04 2.31
C VAL A 162 -0.83 1.51 1.09
N ALA A 163 0.47 1.22 1.05
CA ALA A 163 1.37 1.68 -0.01
C ALA A 163 0.94 1.13 -1.37
N ALA A 164 0.74 -0.18 -1.48
CA ALA A 164 0.28 -0.82 -2.70
C ALA A 164 -1.15 -0.40 -3.05
N GLY A 165 -2.03 -0.22 -2.05
CA GLY A 165 -3.39 0.30 -2.25
C GLY A 165 -3.39 1.68 -2.90
N THR A 166 -2.56 2.58 -2.38
CA THR A 166 -2.36 3.94 -2.88
C THR A 166 -1.75 3.91 -4.28
N LEU A 167 -0.73 3.07 -4.52
CA LEU A 167 -0.11 2.92 -5.82
C LEU A 167 -1.09 2.38 -6.87
N SER A 168 -1.91 1.39 -6.51
CA SER A 168 -2.91 0.78 -7.39
C SER A 168 -3.95 1.80 -7.83
N VAL A 169 -4.51 2.58 -6.90
CA VAL A 169 -5.48 3.63 -7.27
C VAL A 169 -4.82 4.76 -8.06
N ALA A 170 -3.57 5.14 -7.73
CA ALA A 170 -2.83 6.20 -8.41
C ALA A 170 -2.51 5.87 -9.88
N ARG A 171 -2.37 4.58 -10.22
CA ARG A 171 -2.00 4.13 -11.57
C ARG A 171 -3.15 3.54 -12.38
N HIS A 172 -4.04 2.82 -11.72
CA HIS A 172 -5.05 1.98 -12.38
C HIS A 172 -6.47 2.30 -11.95
N GLY A 173 -6.65 3.15 -10.93
CA GLY A 173 -7.96 3.42 -10.33
C GLY A 173 -8.57 2.24 -9.57
N SER A 174 -7.94 1.06 -9.60
CA SER A 174 -8.40 -0.15 -8.94
C SER A 174 -8.06 -0.12 -7.44
N ARG A 175 -9.08 -0.39 -6.62
CA ARG A 175 -8.94 -0.51 -5.17
C ARG A 175 -8.54 -1.93 -4.82
N LEU A 176 -7.59 -2.09 -3.89
CA LEU A 176 -7.18 -3.41 -3.47
C LEU A 176 -8.28 -4.12 -2.67
N TRP A 177 -8.45 -5.41 -2.93
CA TRP A 177 -9.35 -6.31 -2.24
C TRP A 177 -8.75 -7.72 -2.15
N ALA A 178 -9.25 -8.55 -1.25
CA ALA A 178 -8.82 -9.94 -1.10
C ALA A 178 -10.01 -10.90 -1.21
N ASP A 179 -9.80 -12.04 -1.87
CA ASP A 179 -10.78 -13.12 -1.94
C ASP A 179 -10.84 -13.91 -0.62
N GLY A 180 -11.61 -14.99 -0.59
CA GLY A 180 -11.77 -15.85 0.59
C GLY A 180 -10.62 -16.83 0.85
N GLN A 181 -9.58 -16.86 0.02
CA GLN A 181 -8.49 -17.82 0.10
C GLN A 181 -7.28 -17.23 0.82
N ARG A 182 -7.03 -17.62 2.06
CA ARG A 182 -5.98 -17.01 2.89
C ARG A 182 -5.27 -18.02 3.76
N THR A 183 -4.06 -17.71 4.21
CA THR A 183 -3.42 -18.51 5.26
C THR A 183 -4.02 -18.19 6.63
N ALA A 184 -3.81 -19.03 7.64
CA ALA A 184 -4.22 -18.72 9.01
C ALA A 184 -3.59 -17.43 9.56
N MET A 185 -2.39 -17.06 9.09
CA MET A 185 -1.76 -15.78 9.43
C MET A 185 -2.44 -14.61 8.71
N GLY A 186 -2.78 -14.80 7.42
CA GLY A 186 -3.53 -13.81 6.65
C GLY A 186 -4.90 -13.52 7.24
N GLU A 187 -5.60 -14.55 7.74
CA GLU A 187 -6.88 -14.38 8.42
C GLU A 187 -6.74 -13.61 9.75
N ARG A 188 -5.67 -13.86 10.52
CA ARG A 188 -5.36 -13.07 11.72
C ARG A 188 -5.01 -11.62 11.39
N LEU A 189 -4.32 -11.38 10.27
CA LEU A 189 -4.05 -10.03 9.78
C LEU A 189 -5.37 -9.34 9.47
N ARG A 190 -6.22 -9.94 8.63
CA ARG A 190 -7.55 -9.41 8.26
C ARG A 190 -8.38 -9.04 9.49
N ASN A 191 -8.44 -9.91 10.50
CA ASN A 191 -9.24 -9.67 11.70
C ASN A 191 -8.66 -8.59 12.64
N ALA A 192 -7.39 -8.25 12.48
CA ALA A 192 -6.75 -7.15 13.20
C ALA A 192 -6.70 -5.86 12.38
N ASP A 193 -7.13 -5.91 11.11
CA ASP A 193 -7.03 -4.80 10.17
C ASP A 193 -8.35 -4.01 10.12
N THR A 194 -8.24 -2.69 10.11
CA THR A 194 -9.38 -1.77 9.89
C THR A 194 -10.00 -1.91 8.50
N TRP A 195 -9.36 -2.64 7.59
CA TRP A 195 -9.79 -2.84 6.19
C TRP A 195 -10.36 -4.23 5.94
N ALA A 196 -10.75 -4.91 7.02
CA ALA A 196 -11.41 -6.20 7.00
C ALA A 196 -12.62 -6.26 6.04
N HIS A 197 -13.28 -5.11 5.79
CA HIS A 197 -14.41 -4.96 4.86
C HIS A 197 -14.04 -5.11 3.36
N ARG A 198 -12.75 -4.98 3.01
CA ARG A 198 -12.25 -5.20 1.63
C ARG A 198 -11.78 -6.62 1.37
N ALA A 199 -11.96 -7.50 2.35
CA ALA A 199 -11.64 -8.90 2.27
C ALA A 199 -12.94 -9.70 2.32
N ALA A 200 -13.17 -10.57 1.34
CA ALA A 200 -14.29 -11.49 1.35
C ALA A 200 -14.22 -12.44 2.56
N ASP A 201 -15.34 -13.05 2.93
CA ASP A 201 -15.37 -14.06 3.98
C ASP A 201 -14.44 -15.24 3.64
N LEU A 202 -13.86 -15.84 4.69
CA LEU A 202 -12.93 -16.95 4.54
C LEU A 202 -13.64 -18.17 3.93
N THR A 203 -13.18 -18.61 2.77
CA THR A 203 -13.67 -19.82 2.07
C THR A 203 -12.66 -20.96 2.12
N HIS A 204 -11.35 -20.66 2.15
CA HIS A 204 -10.30 -21.67 2.17
C HIS A 204 -9.07 -21.23 2.97
N ILE A 205 -8.51 -22.15 3.75
CA ILE A 205 -7.23 -21.95 4.44
C ILE A 205 -6.10 -22.57 3.63
N HIS A 206 -5.24 -21.71 3.07
CA HIS A 206 -4.02 -22.12 2.39
C HIS A 206 -2.90 -22.51 3.37
N PRO A 207 -1.97 -23.39 2.96
CA PRO A 207 -0.75 -23.66 3.71
C PRO A 207 0.06 -22.38 3.98
N PRO A 208 0.83 -22.32 5.08
CA PRO A 208 1.70 -21.19 5.35
C PRO A 208 2.75 -20.99 4.26
N MET A 209 3.00 -19.73 3.88
CA MET A 209 4.01 -19.37 2.87
C MET A 209 5.46 -19.52 3.35
N THR A 210 5.67 -19.59 4.67
CA THR A 210 6.97 -19.89 5.25
C THR A 210 7.04 -21.38 5.59
N PRO A 211 8.13 -22.08 5.21
CA PRO A 211 8.41 -23.45 5.64
C PRO A 211 8.27 -23.62 7.17
N PHE A 212 7.94 -24.83 7.63
CA PHE A 212 7.67 -25.09 9.05
C PHE A 212 8.85 -24.74 9.96
N ASP A 213 10.08 -24.85 9.46
CA ASP A 213 11.32 -24.70 10.24
C ASP A 213 11.72 -23.22 10.47
N GLU A 214 11.03 -22.27 9.84
CA GLU A 214 11.34 -20.83 9.88
C GLU A 214 10.20 -19.99 10.50
N ARG A 215 9.30 -20.62 11.26
CA ARG A 215 8.09 -19.97 11.80
C ARG A 215 8.28 -19.16 13.07
#